data_AF-A0A3D6CIY1-F1
#
_entry.id   AF-A0A3D6CIY1-F1
#
_cell.length_a   1.000
_cell.length_b   1.000
_cell.length_c   1.000
_cell.angle_alpha   90.00
_cell.angle_beta   90.00
_cell.angle_gamma   90.00
#
_symmetry.space_group_name_H-M   'P 1'
#
loop_
_entity.id
_entity.type
_entity.pdbx_description
1 polymer ?
#
loop_
_entity_poly.entity_id
_entity_poly.type
_entity_poly.pdbx_seq_one_letter_code
_entity_poly.pdbx_strand_id
1 'polypeptide(L)'
;MTINNAIQDASFVAKTLVNNMDADAYEQVDNIADLIEIFQLFKADKITSVLVQNGITSYLKDSSFDYKKYFDENTISKDKITAAIAKVVLENKAIANEIKEGNPGKAGILVGKVIAIIGKGASGKLIRTGILEQLSGNEMPENKQVGNNQGVEAKSQQSLLNRQAPIADNEQRTAIIIKEEYRTHKISELSEKLIAEKVTLSGWVASVRDHGELLFIDLRDASNQIFQVRLSRESFPNLDELVKLKPESVIAVTGRIVQRNEDDYNAGLRTGKLELETTDLEILNLSKTLPFEIKRAFKSNEKVRFEYKFLDHRNTEVRSAIVNRHKVIKLLRDILDEAEFLEIETPILTAG
;
A
#
# COMPACT_ATOMS: atom_id res chain seq x y z
N MET A 1 -31.10 -18.12 9.38
CA MET A 1 -30.63 -16.92 10.10
C MET A 1 -29.34 -16.49 9.43
N THR A 2 -29.24 -15.29 8.86
CA THR A 2 -28.02 -14.85 8.16
C THR A 2 -27.02 -14.28 9.16
N ILE A 3 -25.71 -14.47 8.93
CA ILE A 3 -24.62 -13.97 9.81
C ILE A 3 -24.79 -12.46 10.06
N ASN A 4 -25.18 -11.72 9.03
CA ASN A 4 -25.38 -10.27 9.13
C ASN A 4 -26.53 -9.88 10.08
N ASN A 5 -27.62 -10.66 10.12
CA ASN A 5 -28.74 -10.38 11.02
C ASN A 5 -28.37 -10.61 12.50
N ALA A 6 -27.45 -11.54 12.77
CA ALA A 6 -26.99 -11.85 14.13
C ALA A 6 -25.91 -10.87 14.63
N ILE A 7 -25.00 -10.42 13.76
CA ILE A 7 -23.87 -9.56 14.13
C ILE A 7 -24.21 -8.06 14.04
N GLN A 8 -25.22 -7.71 13.24
CA GLN A 8 -25.70 -6.34 13.00
C GLN A 8 -24.58 -5.36 12.58
N ASP A 9 -23.58 -5.86 11.84
CA ASP A 9 -22.46 -5.08 11.31
C ASP A 9 -21.96 -5.71 10.01
N ALA A 10 -22.55 -5.26 8.90
CA ALA A 10 -22.28 -5.80 7.57
C ALA A 10 -20.81 -5.61 7.14
N SER A 11 -20.18 -4.51 7.57
CA SER A 11 -18.78 -4.20 7.23
C SER A 11 -17.83 -5.16 7.93
N PHE A 12 -18.07 -5.43 9.22
CA PHE A 12 -17.29 -6.42 9.98
C PHE A 12 -17.47 -7.83 9.43
N VAL A 13 -18.72 -8.24 9.14
CA VAL A 13 -19.02 -9.58 8.61
C VAL A 13 -18.34 -9.79 7.26
N ALA A 14 -18.47 -8.84 6.33
CA ALA A 14 -17.85 -8.93 5.01
C ALA A 14 -16.32 -9.04 5.09
N LYS A 15 -15.67 -8.19 5.91
CA LYS A 15 -14.21 -8.24 6.11
C LYS A 15 -13.75 -9.55 6.75
N THR A 16 -14.48 -10.03 7.74
CA THR A 16 -14.12 -11.26 8.48
C THR A 16 -14.29 -12.48 7.58
N LEU A 17 -15.32 -12.54 6.74
CA LEU A 17 -15.48 -13.61 5.76
C LEU A 17 -14.34 -13.59 4.73
N VAL A 18 -14.10 -12.46 4.07
CA VAL A 18 -13.07 -12.34 3.01
C VAL A 18 -11.67 -12.68 3.50
N ASN A 19 -11.34 -12.37 4.76
CA ASN A 19 -10.02 -12.63 5.31
C ASN A 19 -9.81 -14.08 5.78
N ASN A 20 -10.88 -14.86 5.94
CA ASN A 20 -10.81 -16.20 6.56
C ASN A 20 -11.41 -17.32 5.70
N MET A 21 -12.10 -17.00 4.60
CA MET A 21 -12.78 -17.96 3.73
C MET A 21 -12.77 -17.51 2.27
N ASP A 22 -12.42 -18.42 1.37
CA ASP A 22 -12.56 -18.24 -0.08
C ASP A 22 -14.00 -18.56 -0.54
N ALA A 23 -14.37 -18.11 -1.74
CA ALA A 23 -15.73 -18.31 -2.27
C ALA A 23 -16.13 -19.80 -2.41
N ASP A 24 -15.17 -20.68 -2.69
CA ASP A 24 -15.44 -22.11 -2.84
C ASP A 24 -15.59 -22.81 -1.47
N ALA A 25 -15.13 -22.17 -0.38
CA ALA A 25 -15.20 -22.72 0.97
C ALA A 25 -16.59 -22.52 1.62
N TYR A 26 -17.50 -21.76 1.00
CA TYR A 26 -18.87 -21.60 1.50
C TYR A 26 -19.67 -22.91 1.49
N GLU A 27 -19.36 -23.83 0.58
CA GLU A 27 -20.02 -25.14 0.49
C GLU A 27 -19.62 -26.10 1.62
N GLN A 28 -18.51 -25.82 2.30
CA GLN A 28 -17.95 -26.63 3.40
C GLN A 28 -18.46 -26.18 4.78
N VAL A 29 -19.37 -25.20 4.82
CA VAL A 29 -19.95 -24.72 6.08
C VAL A 29 -21.12 -25.61 6.47
N ASP A 30 -20.89 -26.51 7.42
CA ASP A 30 -21.95 -27.39 7.91
C ASP A 30 -23.00 -26.66 8.76
N ASN A 31 -22.56 -25.72 9.60
CA ASN A 31 -23.46 -24.99 10.49
C ASN A 31 -23.10 -23.50 10.60
N ILE A 32 -23.99 -22.65 10.07
CA ILE A 32 -23.84 -21.19 10.10
C ILE A 32 -23.82 -20.64 11.54
N ALA A 33 -24.44 -21.31 12.50
CA ALA A 33 -24.46 -20.87 13.90
C ALA A 33 -23.05 -20.85 14.52
N ASP A 34 -22.18 -21.78 14.13
CA ASP A 34 -20.80 -21.85 14.63
C ASP A 34 -19.98 -20.66 14.14
N LEU A 35 -20.13 -20.28 12.86
CA LEU A 35 -19.49 -19.09 12.32
C LEU A 35 -19.99 -17.81 13.00
N ILE A 36 -21.29 -17.73 13.33
CA ILE A 36 -21.84 -16.61 14.10
C ILE A 36 -21.18 -16.51 15.48
N GLU A 37 -21.02 -17.63 16.19
CA GLU A 37 -20.39 -17.65 17.51
C GLU A 37 -18.91 -17.24 17.45
N ILE A 38 -18.15 -17.77 16.48
CA ILE A 38 -16.75 -17.38 16.23
C ILE A 38 -16.67 -15.86 15.97
N PHE A 39 -17.57 -15.33 15.15
CA PHE A 39 -17.57 -13.91 14.78
C PHE A 39 -17.96 -13.02 15.98
N GLN A 40 -18.86 -13.47 16.85
CA GLN A 40 -19.20 -12.77 18.09
C GLN A 40 -18.01 -12.72 19.06
N LEU A 41 -17.29 -13.84 19.22
CA LEU A 41 -16.07 -13.88 20.04
C LEU A 41 -14.99 -12.96 19.49
N PHE A 42 -14.81 -12.91 18.17
CA PHE A 42 -13.84 -12.03 17.53
C PHE A 42 -14.24 -10.55 17.65
N LYS A 43 -15.52 -10.23 17.44
CA LYS A 43 -16.05 -8.86 17.59
C LYS A 43 -15.92 -8.35 19.04
N ALA A 44 -16.03 -9.25 20.01
CA ALA A 44 -15.83 -8.98 21.42
C ALA A 44 -14.34 -8.90 21.84
N ASP A 45 -13.39 -8.94 20.89
CA ASP A 45 -11.95 -8.92 21.14
C ASP A 45 -11.46 -10.09 22.05
N LYS A 46 -12.25 -11.17 22.19
CA LYS A 46 -11.93 -12.33 23.04
C LYS A 46 -10.92 -13.28 22.40
N ILE A 47 -10.89 -13.33 21.07
CA ILE A 47 -9.97 -14.16 20.28
C ILE A 47 -9.24 -13.29 19.27
N THR A 48 -8.03 -13.68 18.88
CA THR A 48 -7.21 -12.92 17.91
C THR A 48 -7.54 -13.30 16.48
N SER A 49 -7.20 -12.43 15.51
CA SER A 49 -7.40 -12.72 14.09
C SER A 49 -6.70 -14.00 13.63
N VAL A 50 -5.56 -14.34 14.22
CA VAL A 50 -4.82 -15.58 13.93
C VAL A 50 -5.58 -16.81 14.44
N LEU A 51 -6.17 -16.73 15.63
CA LEU A 51 -6.99 -17.82 16.17
C LEU A 51 -8.27 -18.00 15.34
N VAL A 52 -8.93 -16.91 14.94
CA VAL A 52 -10.09 -16.96 14.05
C VAL A 52 -9.74 -17.65 12.74
N GLN A 53 -8.63 -17.28 12.11
CA GLN A 53 -8.19 -17.87 10.84
C GLN A 53 -7.92 -19.37 10.97
N ASN A 54 -7.16 -19.78 11.99
CA ASN A 54 -6.84 -21.18 12.23
C ASN A 54 -8.06 -22.00 12.65
N GLY A 55 -8.95 -21.42 13.47
CA GLY A 55 -10.18 -22.04 13.93
C GLY A 55 -11.15 -22.30 12.78
N ILE A 56 -11.40 -21.29 11.94
CA ILE A 56 -12.25 -21.42 10.74
C ILE A 56 -11.62 -22.41 9.76
N THR A 57 -10.31 -22.34 9.50
CA THR A 57 -9.63 -23.27 8.59
C THR A 57 -9.73 -24.72 9.08
N SER A 58 -9.65 -24.95 10.39
CA SER A 58 -9.73 -26.30 10.97
C SER A 58 -11.16 -26.81 10.98
N TYR A 59 -12.13 -25.95 11.28
CA TYR A 59 -13.56 -26.24 11.21
C TYR A 59 -14.03 -26.61 9.80
N LEU A 60 -13.58 -25.89 8.76
CA LEU A 60 -13.95 -26.18 7.38
C LEU A 60 -13.31 -27.49 6.85
N LYS A 61 -12.21 -27.95 7.45
CA LYS A 61 -11.57 -29.22 7.10
C LYS A 61 -12.18 -30.42 7.81
N ASP A 62 -12.64 -30.22 9.04
CA ASP A 62 -13.24 -31.25 9.87
C ASP A 62 -14.40 -30.65 10.66
N SER A 63 -15.61 -31.05 10.28
CA SER A 63 -16.86 -30.58 10.88
C SER A 63 -17.04 -30.99 12.34
N SER A 64 -16.26 -31.98 12.80
CA SER A 64 -16.20 -32.41 14.21
C SER A 64 -15.18 -31.64 15.05
N PHE A 65 -14.45 -30.69 14.44
CA PHE A 65 -13.46 -29.86 15.12
C PHE A 65 -14.10 -28.97 16.19
N ASP A 66 -13.69 -29.17 17.45
CA ASP A 66 -14.13 -28.36 18.58
C ASP A 66 -13.37 -27.03 18.65
N TYR A 67 -13.88 -26.04 17.91
CA TYR A 67 -13.33 -24.69 17.89
C TYR A 67 -13.40 -24.00 19.27
N LYS A 68 -14.34 -24.38 20.14
CA LYS A 68 -14.50 -23.77 21.47
C LYS A 68 -13.33 -24.18 22.36
N LYS A 69 -13.06 -25.48 22.43
CA LYS A 69 -11.89 -26.01 23.14
C LYS A 69 -10.58 -25.45 22.59
N TYR A 70 -10.46 -25.36 21.26
CA TYR A 70 -9.28 -24.74 20.61
C TYR A 70 -9.07 -23.29 21.07
N PHE A 71 -10.13 -22.47 21.10
CA PHE A 71 -10.00 -21.09 21.56
C PHE A 71 -9.71 -20.99 23.05
N ASP A 72 -10.31 -21.84 23.89
CA ASP A 72 -10.05 -21.85 25.33
C ASP A 72 -8.59 -22.20 25.65
N GLU A 73 -8.01 -23.17 24.93
CA GLU A 73 -6.62 -23.60 25.13
C GLU A 73 -5.60 -22.57 24.61
N ASN A 74 -5.97 -21.77 23.60
CA ASN A 74 -5.04 -20.88 22.89
C ASN A 74 -5.28 -19.38 23.18
N THR A 75 -6.32 -19.05 23.95
CA THR A 75 -6.58 -17.69 24.42
C THR A 75 -5.87 -17.46 25.75
N ILE A 76 -5.22 -16.31 25.88
CA ILE A 76 -4.50 -15.95 27.11
C ILE A 76 -5.49 -15.30 28.07
N SER A 77 -5.53 -15.78 29.32
CA SER A 77 -6.42 -15.22 30.34
C SER A 77 -6.12 -13.75 30.64
N LYS A 78 -7.17 -12.99 30.99
CA LYS A 78 -7.08 -11.56 31.31
C LYS A 78 -6.08 -11.28 32.43
N ASP A 79 -5.99 -12.14 33.43
CA ASP A 79 -5.05 -12.00 34.56
C ASP A 79 -3.58 -12.09 34.12
N LYS A 80 -3.27 -12.99 33.17
CA LYS A 80 -1.92 -13.11 32.59
C LYS A 80 -1.56 -11.86 31.76
N ILE A 81 -2.54 -11.30 31.04
CA ILE A 81 -2.36 -10.06 30.28
C ILE A 81 -2.05 -8.90 31.24
N THR A 82 -2.84 -8.73 32.30
CA THR A 82 -2.63 -7.66 33.30
C THR A 82 -1.28 -7.79 34.01
N ALA A 83 -0.88 -9.01 34.40
CA ALA A 83 0.42 -9.26 35.03
C ALA A 83 1.60 -8.91 34.10
N ALA A 84 1.49 -9.25 32.81
CA ALA A 84 2.50 -8.92 31.81
C ALA A 84 2.58 -7.42 31.52
N ILE A 85 1.43 -6.73 31.44
CA ILE A 85 1.38 -5.26 31.30
C ILE A 85 2.06 -4.60 32.50
N ALA A 86 1.75 -5.03 33.72
CA ALA A 86 2.34 -4.45 34.92
C ALA A 86 3.87 -4.62 34.97
N LYS A 87 4.37 -5.80 34.59
CA LYS A 87 5.81 -6.04 34.46
C LYS A 87 6.47 -5.12 33.43
N VAL A 88 5.90 -5.00 32.24
CA VAL A 88 6.46 -4.18 31.16
C VAL A 88 6.43 -2.69 31.50
N VAL A 89 5.36 -2.21 32.15
CA VAL A 89 5.25 -0.82 32.60
C VAL A 89 6.29 -0.49 33.67
N LEU A 90 6.54 -1.41 34.61
CA LEU A 90 7.56 -1.23 35.66
C LEU A 90 9.00 -1.22 35.10
N GLU A 91 9.29 -2.04 34.09
CA GLU A 91 10.61 -2.13 33.46
C GLU A 91 10.88 -0.95 32.50
N ASN A 92 9.84 -0.26 32.01
CA ASN A 92 9.96 0.80 30.99
C ASN A 92 9.37 2.13 31.47
N LYS A 93 9.79 2.58 32.67
CA LYS A 93 9.24 3.78 33.35
C LYS A 93 9.34 5.07 32.53
N ALA A 94 10.41 5.27 31.76
CA ALA A 94 10.58 6.47 30.93
C ALA A 94 9.47 6.60 29.88
N ILE A 95 9.19 5.52 29.15
CA ILE A 95 8.13 5.48 28.13
C ILE A 95 6.75 5.56 28.78
N ALA A 96 6.57 4.91 29.95
CA ALA A 96 5.34 4.99 30.72
C ALA A 96 5.02 6.43 31.17
N ASN A 97 6.03 7.20 31.59
CA ASN A 97 5.87 8.60 31.98
C ASN A 97 5.52 9.49 30.78
N GLU A 98 6.18 9.31 29.64
CA GLU A 98 5.85 10.06 28.41
C GLU A 98 4.41 9.79 27.92
N ILE A 99 3.89 8.58 28.12
CA ILE A 99 2.49 8.24 27.82
C ILE A 99 1.54 8.99 28.77
N LYS A 100 1.88 9.08 30.07
CA LYS A 100 1.13 9.87 31.06
C LYS A 100 1.15 11.37 30.77
N GLU A 101 2.25 11.88 30.22
CA GLU A 101 2.45 13.29 29.86
C GLU A 101 1.71 13.73 28.58
N GLY A 102 0.93 12.83 27.94
CA GLY A 102 0.03 13.19 26.85
C GLY A 102 0.40 12.61 25.48
N ASN A 103 1.29 11.60 25.41
CA ASN A 103 1.65 10.93 24.17
C ASN A 103 1.12 9.47 24.08
N PRO A 104 -0.20 9.25 23.88
CA PRO A 104 -0.81 7.91 23.84
C PRO A 104 -0.39 7.07 22.62
N GLY A 105 0.30 7.68 21.64
CA GLY A 105 0.90 6.98 20.50
C GLY A 105 2.04 6.04 20.87
N LYS A 106 2.80 6.37 21.93
CA LYS A 106 3.93 5.55 22.40
C LYS A 106 3.51 4.24 23.08
N ALA A 107 2.22 4.07 23.39
CA ALA A 107 1.68 2.82 23.90
C ALA A 107 1.96 1.62 22.97
N GLY A 108 2.07 1.84 21.65
CA GLY A 108 2.42 0.78 20.70
C GLY A 108 3.77 0.10 20.96
N ILE A 109 4.74 0.84 21.53
CA ILE A 109 6.06 0.29 21.88
C ILE A 109 5.94 -0.68 23.06
N LEU A 110 5.10 -0.35 24.04
CA LEU A 110 4.83 -1.22 25.19
C LEU A 110 3.98 -2.43 24.79
N VAL A 111 3.02 -2.27 23.87
CA VAL A 111 2.23 -3.38 23.33
C VAL A 111 3.12 -4.46 22.72
N GLY A 112 4.12 -4.08 21.92
CA GLY A 112 5.07 -5.03 21.33
C GLY A 112 5.86 -5.83 22.38
N LYS A 113 6.28 -5.17 23.47
CA LYS A 113 6.99 -5.80 24.59
C LYS A 113 6.10 -6.74 25.40
N VAL A 114 4.83 -6.39 25.60
CA VAL A 114 3.86 -7.28 26.26
C VAL A 114 3.60 -8.53 25.41
N ILE A 115 3.38 -8.36 24.10
CA ILE A 115 3.19 -9.49 23.16
C ILE A 115 4.40 -10.43 23.15
N ALA A 116 5.63 -9.91 23.31
CA ALA A 116 6.83 -10.74 23.40
C ALA A 116 6.86 -11.68 24.63
N ILE A 117 6.17 -11.30 25.72
CA ILE A 117 6.11 -12.10 26.96
C ILE A 117 4.98 -13.13 26.90
N ILE A 118 3.81 -12.73 26.39
CA ILE A 118 2.60 -13.56 26.45
C ILE A 118 2.35 -14.38 25.18
N GLY A 119 2.97 -14.02 24.05
CA GLY A 119 2.76 -14.66 22.75
C GLY A 119 1.58 -14.08 21.96
N LYS A 120 1.25 -14.71 20.82
CA LYS A 120 0.24 -14.23 19.84
C LYS A 120 -1.23 -14.44 20.25
N GLY A 121 -1.49 -14.87 21.49
CA GLY A 121 -2.82 -15.26 21.98
C GLY A 121 -3.67 -14.12 22.58
N ALA A 122 -3.24 -12.86 22.50
CA ALA A 122 -3.96 -11.71 23.05
C ALA A 122 -4.12 -10.58 22.02
N SER A 123 -5.29 -9.92 22.02
CA SER A 123 -5.58 -8.80 21.11
C SER A 123 -4.71 -7.58 21.43
N GLY A 124 -3.97 -7.07 20.45
CA GLY A 124 -3.13 -5.88 20.62
C GLY A 124 -3.92 -4.62 21.02
N LYS A 125 -5.21 -4.55 20.64
CA LYS A 125 -6.13 -3.50 21.06
C LYS A 125 -6.42 -3.60 22.57
N LEU A 126 -6.72 -4.80 23.07
CA LEU A 126 -6.95 -5.06 24.49
C LEU A 126 -5.72 -4.72 25.34
N ILE A 127 -4.52 -5.11 24.87
CA ILE A 127 -3.25 -4.80 25.54
C ILE A 127 -3.02 -3.28 25.58
N ARG A 128 -3.25 -2.58 24.47
CA ARG A 128 -3.11 -1.13 24.39
C ARG A 128 -4.06 -0.43 25.36
N THR A 129 -5.33 -0.85 25.41
CA THR A 129 -6.32 -0.31 26.34
C THR A 129 -5.89 -0.55 27.78
N GLY A 130 -5.47 -1.78 28.13
CA GLY A 130 -5.00 -2.10 29.49
C GLY A 130 -3.75 -1.32 29.93
N ILE A 131 -2.81 -1.05 29.01
CA ILE A 131 -1.65 -0.18 29.28
C ILE A 131 -2.11 1.24 29.60
N LEU A 132 -3.04 1.78 28.81
CA LEU A 132 -3.54 3.14 29.01
C LEU A 132 -4.34 3.25 30.31
N GLU A 133 -5.18 2.26 30.62
CA GLU A 133 -5.96 2.18 31.87
C GLU A 133 -5.05 2.09 33.10
N GLN A 134 -4.04 1.20 33.08
CA GLN A 134 -3.07 1.08 34.17
C GLN A 134 -2.26 2.37 34.41
N LEU A 135 -1.97 3.14 33.36
CA LEU A 135 -1.22 4.39 33.46
C LEU A 135 -2.09 5.59 33.85
N SER A 136 -3.39 5.55 33.56
CA SER A 136 -4.36 6.60 33.89
C SER A 136 -5.02 6.42 35.27
N GLY A 137 -4.87 5.25 35.89
CA GLY A 137 -5.29 5.02 37.28
C GLY A 137 -6.77 4.72 37.48
N ASN A 138 -7.53 4.45 36.42
CA ASN A 138 -8.92 4.00 36.53
C ASN A 138 -8.99 2.47 36.45
N GLU A 139 -9.64 1.84 37.43
CA GLU A 139 -10.06 0.44 37.33
C GLU A 139 -11.09 0.26 36.20
N MET A 140 -11.11 -0.95 35.60
CA MET A 140 -11.95 -1.28 34.46
C MET A 140 -13.45 -1.11 34.78
N PRO A 141 -14.23 -0.37 33.98
CA PRO A 141 -15.68 -0.44 34.09
C PRO A 141 -16.18 -1.75 33.47
N GLU A 142 -16.97 -2.49 34.26
CA GLU A 142 -17.85 -3.53 33.75
C GLU A 142 -18.93 -2.95 32.84
N ASN A 143 -19.19 -3.70 31.77
CA ASN A 143 -20.33 -3.70 30.85
C ASN A 143 -21.49 -2.73 31.19
N LYS A 144 -21.73 -1.74 30.33
CA LYS A 144 -23.06 -1.13 30.17
C LYS A 144 -23.52 -1.22 28.73
N GLN A 145 -24.60 -1.97 28.58
CA GLN A 145 -25.52 -1.96 27.45
C GLN A 145 -25.87 -0.52 27.09
N VAL A 146 -25.86 -0.18 25.81
CA VAL A 146 -26.59 0.98 25.30
C VAL A 146 -27.64 0.44 24.34
N GLY A 147 -28.85 0.35 24.87
CA GLY A 147 -30.07 0.19 24.09
C GLY A 147 -30.43 1.48 23.36
N ASN A 148 -31.26 1.28 22.33
CA ASN A 148 -32.03 2.22 21.53
C ASN A 148 -32.16 3.66 22.05
N ASN A 149 -32.01 4.60 21.12
CA ASN A 149 -33.10 5.54 20.87
C ASN A 149 -33.23 5.87 19.38
N GLN A 150 -34.47 5.74 18.90
CA GLN A 150 -34.95 6.06 17.58
C GLN A 150 -35.07 7.58 17.38
N GLY A 151 -34.88 8.01 16.13
CA GLY A 151 -35.75 8.96 15.46
C GLY A 151 -35.63 10.45 15.80
N VAL A 152 -34.98 11.21 14.92
CA VAL A 152 -35.57 12.44 14.38
C VAL A 152 -35.16 12.55 12.90
N GLU A 153 -36.16 12.48 12.01
CA GLU A 153 -36.02 12.79 10.59
C GLU A 153 -35.90 14.30 10.33
N ALA A 154 -35.23 14.60 9.21
CA ALA A 154 -35.45 15.73 8.32
C ALA A 154 -35.31 17.17 8.87
N LYS A 155 -34.16 17.79 8.59
CA LYS A 155 -34.13 19.09 7.88
C LYS A 155 -32.95 19.14 6.90
N SER A 156 -33.31 19.02 5.63
CA SER A 156 -32.51 19.40 4.47
C SER A 156 -32.21 20.91 4.46
N GLN A 157 -31.10 21.26 3.80
CA GLN A 157 -30.68 22.59 3.35
C GLN A 157 -30.09 23.53 4.42
N GLN A 158 -28.77 23.43 4.62
CA GLN A 158 -27.80 24.53 4.53
C GLN A 158 -26.49 24.13 5.22
N SER A 159 -25.50 23.71 4.42
CA SER A 159 -24.06 23.97 4.63
C SER A 159 -23.21 23.18 3.64
N LEU A 160 -23.52 23.31 2.35
CA LEU A 160 -22.48 23.25 1.32
C LEU A 160 -21.66 24.54 1.43
N LEU A 161 -20.84 24.65 2.47
CA LEU A 161 -19.83 25.69 2.70
C LEU A 161 -19.21 25.41 4.08
N ASN A 162 -18.35 24.40 4.15
CA ASN A 162 -17.14 24.56 4.94
C ASN A 162 -16.04 23.68 4.34
N ARG A 163 -15.18 24.39 3.62
CA ARG A 163 -13.89 23.94 3.11
C ARG A 163 -13.17 23.20 4.22
N GLN A 164 -12.75 21.97 3.94
CA GLN A 164 -11.66 21.35 4.71
C GLN A 164 -10.52 22.35 4.76
N ALA A 165 -10.20 22.83 5.96
CA ALA A 165 -8.96 23.53 6.20
C ALA A 165 -7.82 22.60 5.75
N PRO A 166 -6.86 23.10 4.96
CA PRO A 166 -5.76 22.27 4.51
C PRO A 166 -4.98 21.82 5.75
N ILE A 167 -4.81 20.51 5.86
CA ILE A 167 -3.70 19.93 6.64
C ILE A 167 -2.45 20.63 6.11
N ALA A 168 -1.71 21.30 7.00
CA ALA A 168 -0.49 21.99 6.64
C ALA A 168 0.59 20.95 6.28
N ASP A 169 0.48 20.41 5.07
CA ASP A 169 1.59 19.77 4.38
C ASP A 169 2.58 20.90 4.09
N ASN A 170 3.70 20.87 4.80
CA ASN A 170 4.87 21.68 4.47
C ASN A 170 5.48 21.11 3.17
N GLU A 171 4.75 21.24 2.08
CA GLU A 171 5.12 20.81 0.75
C GLU A 171 6.01 21.86 0.12
N GLN A 172 7.29 21.54 0.04
CA GLN A 172 8.20 22.17 -0.90
C GLN A 172 7.66 21.91 -2.32
N ARG A 173 6.81 22.81 -2.81
CA ARG A 173 6.35 22.79 -4.19
C ARG A 173 7.55 23.19 -5.05
N THR A 174 8.14 22.21 -5.73
CA THR A 174 9.17 22.47 -6.73
C THR A 174 8.55 23.37 -7.81
N ALA A 175 9.26 24.42 -8.22
CA ALA A 175 8.77 25.27 -9.31
C ALA A 175 8.55 24.41 -10.56
N ILE A 176 7.39 24.55 -11.20
CA ILE A 176 7.09 23.78 -12.42
C ILE A 176 8.03 24.28 -13.52
N ILE A 177 8.92 23.41 -13.97
CA ILE A 177 9.83 23.70 -15.08
C ILE A 177 9.06 23.46 -16.38
N ILE A 178 8.89 24.50 -17.20
CA ILE A 178 8.30 24.42 -18.54
C ILE A 178 9.42 24.51 -19.57
N LYS A 179 9.55 23.48 -20.41
CA LYS A 179 10.54 23.39 -21.49
C LYS A 179 9.85 23.13 -22.82
N GLU A 180 10.47 23.59 -23.90
CA GLU A 180 10.05 23.23 -25.27
C GLU A 180 10.29 21.74 -25.54
N GLU A 181 11.45 21.23 -25.11
CA GLU A 181 11.82 19.83 -25.30
C GLU A 181 12.34 19.23 -23.98
N TYR A 182 11.74 18.09 -23.58
CA TYR A 182 12.13 17.35 -22.38
C TYR A 182 12.96 16.10 -22.69
N ARG A 183 12.97 15.63 -23.94
CA ARG A 183 13.70 14.43 -24.36
C ARG A 183 14.02 14.50 -25.84
N THR A 184 15.15 13.95 -26.23
CA THR A 184 15.50 13.74 -27.65
C THR A 184 15.21 12.31 -28.10
N HIS A 185 15.26 11.35 -27.17
CA HIS A 185 15.07 9.92 -27.46
C HIS A 185 14.16 9.26 -26.42
N LYS A 186 13.53 8.14 -26.79
CA LYS A 186 12.91 7.22 -25.82
C LYS A 186 13.91 6.14 -25.41
N ILE A 187 13.75 5.62 -24.20
CA ILE A 187 14.62 4.54 -23.71
C ILE A 187 14.49 3.33 -24.63
N SER A 188 13.28 3.04 -25.13
CA SER A 188 13.01 1.95 -26.08
C SER A 188 13.82 2.01 -27.37
N GLU A 189 14.28 3.19 -27.79
CA GLU A 189 15.01 3.43 -29.04
C GLU A 189 16.53 3.26 -28.85
N LEU A 190 17.01 3.18 -27.61
CA LEU A 190 18.44 3.09 -27.30
C LEU A 190 19.04 1.75 -27.70
N SER A 191 20.20 1.80 -28.34
CA SER A 191 20.99 0.64 -28.78
C SER A 191 22.49 0.96 -28.81
N GLU A 192 23.34 -0.04 -28.99
CA GLU A 192 24.80 0.11 -29.08
C GLU A 192 25.24 1.04 -30.23
N LYS A 193 24.37 1.28 -31.22
CA LYS A 193 24.63 2.23 -32.32
C LYS A 193 24.70 3.69 -31.89
N LEU A 194 24.14 4.02 -30.71
CA LEU A 194 24.10 5.38 -30.18
C LEU A 194 25.23 5.65 -29.18
N ILE A 195 26.21 4.75 -29.04
CA ILE A 195 27.37 4.98 -28.16
C ILE A 195 28.08 6.27 -28.58
N ALA A 196 28.52 7.05 -27.58
CA ALA A 196 29.09 8.39 -27.67
C ALA A 196 28.12 9.51 -28.10
N GLU A 197 26.89 9.20 -28.49
CA GLU A 197 25.89 10.21 -28.82
C GLU A 197 25.40 10.93 -27.57
N LYS A 198 25.19 12.25 -27.69
CA LYS A 198 24.60 13.06 -26.63
C LYS A 198 23.09 12.99 -26.72
N VAL A 199 22.44 12.47 -25.69
CA VAL A 199 20.98 12.32 -25.63
C VAL A 199 20.40 12.95 -24.39
N THR A 200 19.13 13.35 -24.47
CA THR A 200 18.34 13.79 -23.32
C THR A 200 17.20 12.80 -23.11
N LEU A 201 17.11 12.25 -21.91
CA LEU A 201 16.07 11.31 -21.50
C LEU A 201 15.25 11.93 -20.37
N SER A 202 13.93 11.74 -20.42
CA SER A 202 13.03 12.14 -19.35
C SER A 202 12.16 10.98 -18.90
N GLY A 203 11.95 10.89 -17.59
CA GLY A 203 11.18 9.81 -17.01
C GLY A 203 11.10 9.89 -15.49
N TRP A 204 10.79 8.74 -14.89
CA TRP A 204 10.64 8.54 -13.47
C TRP A 204 11.86 7.82 -12.89
N VAL A 205 12.31 8.29 -11.74
CA VAL A 205 13.31 7.58 -10.92
C VAL A 205 12.70 6.26 -10.43
N ALA A 206 13.14 5.13 -10.95
CA ALA A 206 12.68 3.81 -10.49
C ALA A 206 13.42 3.35 -9.24
N SER A 207 14.73 3.63 -9.17
CA SER A 207 15.60 3.36 -8.01
C SER A 207 16.83 4.26 -8.07
N VAL A 208 17.41 4.49 -6.90
CA VAL A 208 18.67 5.24 -6.71
C VAL A 208 19.62 4.32 -5.94
N ARG A 209 20.86 4.18 -6.41
CA ARG A 209 21.92 3.38 -5.78
C ARG A 209 23.15 4.25 -5.56
N ASP A 210 23.54 4.40 -4.30
CA ASP A 210 24.70 5.20 -3.89
C ASP A 210 25.94 4.30 -3.71
N HIS A 211 27.04 4.67 -4.37
CA HIS A 211 28.36 4.03 -4.28
C HIS A 211 29.45 5.04 -3.84
N GLY A 212 29.07 6.15 -3.21
CA GLY A 212 29.97 7.18 -2.67
C GLY A 212 30.43 8.20 -3.71
N GLU A 213 31.33 7.79 -4.60
CA GLU A 213 31.85 8.64 -5.69
C GLU A 213 30.97 8.60 -6.95
N LEU A 214 30.13 7.58 -7.05
CA LEU A 214 29.19 7.35 -8.13
C LEU A 214 27.78 7.19 -7.58
N LEU A 215 26.81 7.75 -8.30
CA LEU A 215 25.38 7.51 -8.09
C LEU A 215 24.78 6.94 -9.36
N PHE A 216 24.04 5.84 -9.19
CA PHE A 216 23.31 5.21 -10.28
C PHE A 216 21.81 5.41 -10.08
N ILE A 217 21.16 5.96 -11.08
CA ILE A 217 19.70 6.13 -11.12
C ILE A 217 19.17 5.21 -12.21
N ASP A 218 18.25 4.33 -11.83
CA ASP A 218 17.45 3.59 -12.82
C ASP A 218 16.33 4.52 -13.30
N LEU A 219 16.46 5.08 -14.51
CA LEU A 219 15.43 5.92 -15.11
C LEU A 219 14.44 5.08 -15.90
N ARG A 220 13.14 5.23 -15.63
CA ARG A 220 12.07 4.54 -16.35
C ARG A 220 11.24 5.55 -17.13
N ASP A 221 10.97 5.29 -18.41
CA ASP A 221 10.15 6.17 -19.23
C ASP A 221 8.73 5.61 -19.46
N ALA A 222 7.96 6.29 -20.32
CA ALA A 222 6.61 5.87 -20.69
C ALA A 222 6.55 4.55 -21.47
N SER A 223 7.67 4.06 -22.02
CA SER A 223 7.79 2.73 -22.63
C SER A 223 7.90 1.62 -21.58
N ASN A 224 8.09 1.99 -20.30
CA ASN A 224 8.34 1.11 -19.16
C ASN A 224 9.67 0.34 -19.26
N GLN A 225 10.55 0.77 -20.17
CA GLN A 225 11.94 0.35 -20.19
C GLN A 225 12.73 1.15 -19.15
N ILE A 226 13.79 0.52 -18.61
CA ILE A 226 14.70 1.13 -17.64
C ILE A 226 16.03 1.40 -18.34
N PHE A 227 16.64 2.55 -18.05
CA PHE A 227 18.00 2.88 -18.45
C PHE A 227 18.81 3.33 -17.24
N GLN A 228 20.04 2.86 -17.13
CA GLN A 228 20.92 3.30 -16.07
C GLN A 228 21.51 4.67 -16.39
N VAL A 229 21.41 5.58 -15.43
CA VAL A 229 21.99 6.92 -15.47
C VAL A 229 23.08 6.97 -14.42
N ARG A 230 24.31 7.27 -14.84
CA ARG A 230 25.49 7.38 -13.98
C ARG A 230 25.82 8.84 -13.74
N LEU A 231 25.99 9.20 -12.49
CA LEU A 231 26.49 10.50 -12.04
C LEU A 231 27.79 10.30 -11.25
N SER A 232 28.77 11.18 -11.47
CA SER A 232 30.04 11.17 -10.75
C SER A 232 30.21 12.44 -9.91
N ARG A 233 30.97 12.36 -8.82
CA ARG A 233 31.19 13.51 -7.92
C ARG A 233 31.96 14.64 -8.59
N GLU A 234 32.78 14.29 -9.57
CA GLU A 234 33.48 15.24 -10.42
C GLU A 234 32.51 16.13 -11.21
N SER A 235 31.46 15.55 -11.80
CA SER A 235 30.47 16.30 -12.59
C SER A 235 29.34 16.89 -11.73
N PHE A 236 29.03 16.25 -10.59
CA PHE A 236 27.94 16.64 -9.69
C PHE A 236 28.43 16.72 -8.23
N PRO A 237 28.96 17.87 -7.79
CA PRO A 237 29.40 18.06 -6.41
C PRO A 237 28.28 17.89 -5.37
N ASN A 238 27.02 18.05 -5.78
CA ASN A 238 25.82 17.93 -4.97
C ASN A 238 25.22 16.50 -4.95
N LEU A 239 26.02 15.47 -5.23
CA LEU A 239 25.60 14.07 -5.19
C LEU A 239 24.84 13.69 -3.92
N ASP A 240 25.29 14.15 -2.75
CA ASP A 240 24.69 13.82 -1.46
C ASP A 240 23.24 14.33 -1.31
N GLU A 241 22.86 15.33 -2.10
CA GLU A 241 21.47 15.78 -2.23
C GLU A 241 20.69 14.91 -3.22
N LEU A 242 21.30 14.56 -4.35
CA LEU A 242 20.69 13.73 -5.39
C LEU A 242 20.42 12.29 -4.92
N VAL A 243 21.23 11.75 -4.00
CA VAL A 243 20.99 10.45 -3.35
C VAL A 243 19.64 10.42 -2.61
N LYS A 244 19.14 11.59 -2.16
CA LYS A 244 17.86 11.71 -1.44
C LYS A 244 16.64 11.73 -2.38
N LEU A 245 16.85 11.63 -3.70
CA LEU A 245 15.76 11.57 -4.68
C LEU A 245 14.85 10.38 -4.39
N LYS A 246 13.57 10.68 -4.14
CA LYS A 246 12.57 9.65 -3.89
C LYS A 246 12.20 8.93 -5.19
N PRO A 247 11.87 7.62 -5.13
CA PRO A 247 11.28 6.92 -6.25
C PRO A 247 10.05 7.66 -6.81
N GLU A 248 9.87 7.53 -8.12
CA GLU A 248 8.84 8.19 -8.92
C GLU A 248 8.97 9.71 -9.05
N SER A 249 10.07 10.31 -8.58
CA SER A 249 10.40 11.69 -8.94
C SER A 249 10.65 11.78 -10.44
N VAL A 250 10.25 12.90 -11.05
CA VAL A 250 10.36 13.14 -12.49
C VAL A 250 11.60 13.95 -12.75
N ILE A 251 12.49 13.41 -13.60
CA ILE A 251 13.76 14.04 -13.93
C ILE A 251 13.97 14.06 -15.45
N ALA A 252 14.71 15.07 -15.91
CA ALA A 252 15.31 15.12 -17.23
C ALA A 252 16.84 15.02 -17.06
N VAL A 253 17.47 14.14 -17.83
CA VAL A 253 18.91 13.93 -17.78
C VAL A 253 19.50 14.02 -19.18
N THR A 254 20.58 14.77 -19.31
CA THR A 254 21.31 14.92 -20.57
C THR A 254 22.72 14.39 -20.39
N GLY A 255 23.19 13.55 -21.30
CA GLY A 255 24.50 12.92 -21.18
C GLY A 255 24.91 12.19 -22.44
N ARG A 256 26.03 11.46 -22.36
CA ARG A 256 26.51 10.61 -23.45
C ARG A 256 26.22 9.14 -23.14
N ILE A 257 25.80 8.40 -24.15
CA ILE A 257 25.66 6.93 -24.01
C ILE A 257 27.04 6.31 -24.00
N VAL A 258 27.31 5.50 -22.98
CA VAL A 258 28.56 4.75 -22.83
C VAL A 258 28.26 3.28 -22.63
N GLN A 259 29.21 2.44 -23.00
CA GLN A 259 29.16 1.02 -22.71
C GLN A 259 29.58 0.81 -21.25
N ARG A 260 28.86 -0.05 -20.54
CA ARG A 260 29.21 -0.46 -19.18
C ARG A 260 30.44 -1.35 -19.22
N ASN A 261 31.10 -1.52 -18.09
CA ASN A 261 32.13 -2.55 -17.96
C ASN A 261 31.48 -3.93 -18.10
N GLU A 262 32.18 -4.89 -18.73
CA GLU A 262 31.63 -6.23 -18.98
C GLU A 262 31.18 -6.95 -17.69
N ASP A 263 31.92 -6.74 -16.60
CA ASP A 263 31.60 -7.29 -15.27
C ASP A 263 30.33 -6.68 -14.64
N ASP A 264 29.83 -5.56 -15.15
CA ASP A 264 28.64 -4.83 -14.66
C ASP A 264 27.44 -4.95 -15.62
N TYR A 265 27.49 -5.87 -16.59
CA TYR A 265 26.37 -6.12 -17.49
C TYR A 265 25.15 -6.69 -16.77
N ASN A 266 24.01 -6.05 -16.98
CA ASN A 266 22.74 -6.50 -16.42
C ASN A 266 21.91 -7.26 -17.47
N ALA A 267 21.99 -8.59 -17.46
CA ALA A 267 21.23 -9.44 -18.39
C ALA A 267 19.70 -9.32 -18.23
N GLY A 268 19.21 -8.80 -17.10
CA GLY A 268 17.78 -8.57 -16.86
C GLY A 268 17.21 -7.33 -17.55
N LEU A 269 18.05 -6.49 -18.18
CA LEU A 269 17.65 -5.29 -18.89
C LEU A 269 18.06 -5.35 -20.36
N ARG A 270 17.17 -4.96 -21.27
CA ARG A 270 17.48 -4.83 -22.72
C ARG A 270 18.67 -3.89 -22.97
N THR A 271 18.78 -2.85 -22.15
CA THR A 271 19.83 -1.83 -22.19
C THR A 271 20.95 -2.12 -21.20
N GLY A 272 21.01 -3.31 -20.61
CA GLY A 272 21.88 -3.60 -19.47
C GLY A 272 23.38 -3.57 -19.73
N LYS A 273 23.80 -3.45 -21.00
CA LYS A 273 25.19 -3.23 -21.42
C LYS A 273 25.56 -1.75 -21.59
N LEU A 274 24.58 -0.85 -21.51
CA LEU A 274 24.70 0.58 -21.79
C LEU A 274 24.25 1.39 -20.57
N GLU A 275 24.84 2.57 -20.42
CA GLU A 275 24.42 3.55 -19.43
C GLU A 275 24.60 4.98 -19.96
N LEU A 276 23.99 5.95 -19.27
CA LEU A 276 24.19 7.37 -19.56
C LEU A 276 25.25 7.93 -18.62
N GLU A 277 26.37 8.42 -19.17
CA GLU A 277 27.25 9.32 -18.44
C GLU A 277 26.65 10.72 -18.46
N THR A 278 26.15 11.15 -17.29
CA THR A 278 25.32 12.36 -17.17
C THR A 278 26.19 13.60 -17.18
N THR A 279 25.78 14.60 -17.97
CA THR A 279 26.38 15.94 -18.00
C THR A 279 25.49 16.99 -17.35
N ASP A 280 24.18 16.79 -17.38
CA ASP A 280 23.20 17.70 -16.81
C ASP A 280 21.99 16.90 -16.27
N LEU A 281 21.48 17.29 -15.11
CA LEU A 281 20.32 16.69 -14.47
C LEU A 281 19.40 17.78 -13.95
N GLU A 282 18.15 17.73 -14.38
CA GLU A 282 17.10 18.61 -13.90
C GLU A 282 16.01 17.81 -13.20
N ILE A 283 15.60 18.29 -12.03
CA ILE A 283 14.47 17.74 -11.29
C ILE A 283 13.21 18.49 -11.76
N LEU A 284 12.41 17.86 -12.60
CA LEU A 284 11.17 18.44 -13.13
C LEU A 284 10.06 18.45 -12.07
N ASN A 285 9.99 17.39 -11.26
CA ASN A 285 9.01 17.29 -10.18
C ASN A 285 9.45 16.27 -9.12
N LEU A 286 9.33 16.63 -7.84
CA LEU A 286 9.62 15.73 -6.73
C LEU A 286 8.42 14.84 -6.40
N SER A 287 8.69 13.57 -6.13
CA SER A 287 7.66 12.63 -5.67
C SER A 287 7.48 12.70 -4.15
N LYS A 288 6.23 12.54 -3.71
CA LYS A 288 5.91 12.28 -2.29
C LYS A 288 6.21 10.82 -1.96
N THR A 289 6.10 10.49 -0.67
CA THR A 289 6.15 9.07 -0.27
C THR A 289 5.01 8.31 -0.93
N LEU A 290 5.32 7.21 -1.61
CA LEU A 290 4.35 6.45 -2.37
C LEU A 290 3.45 5.61 -1.47
N PRO A 291 2.15 5.45 -1.81
CA PRO A 291 1.23 4.57 -1.08
C PRO A 291 1.59 3.08 -1.26
N PHE A 292 2.29 2.74 -2.33
CA PHE A 292 2.85 1.42 -2.61
C PHE A 292 4.02 1.50 -3.58
N GLU A 293 4.88 0.49 -3.58
CA GLU A 293 5.94 0.36 -4.58
C GLU A 293 5.37 -0.05 -5.94
N ILE A 294 5.70 0.68 -7.01
CA ILE A 294 5.18 0.39 -8.37
C ILE A 294 5.49 -1.04 -8.81
N LYS A 295 6.72 -1.53 -8.56
CA LYS A 295 7.15 -2.90 -8.91
C LYS A 295 6.37 -3.99 -8.15
N ARG A 296 5.82 -3.67 -6.98
CA ARG A 296 5.10 -4.61 -6.10
C ARG A 296 3.64 -4.24 -5.92
N ALA A 297 3.07 -3.45 -6.83
CA ALA A 297 1.71 -2.93 -6.71
C ALA A 297 0.67 -4.03 -6.42
N PHE A 298 0.77 -5.20 -7.08
CA PHE A 298 -0.14 -6.34 -6.84
C PHE A 298 -0.07 -6.96 -5.44
N LYS A 299 0.99 -6.69 -4.66
CA LYS A 299 1.08 -7.10 -3.25
C LYS A 299 0.36 -6.14 -2.30
N SER A 300 -0.09 -4.99 -2.81
CA SER A 300 -0.82 -3.98 -2.06
C SER A 300 -2.33 -4.19 -2.16
N ASN A 301 -3.08 -3.63 -1.21
CA ASN A 301 -4.53 -3.72 -1.19
C ASN A 301 -5.14 -3.13 -2.46
N GLU A 302 -6.05 -3.86 -3.10
CA GLU A 302 -6.72 -3.47 -4.34
C GLU A 302 -7.41 -2.09 -4.22
N LYS A 303 -8.09 -1.82 -3.10
CA LYS A 303 -8.76 -0.53 -2.86
C LYS A 303 -7.77 0.64 -2.97
N VAL A 304 -6.57 0.49 -2.39
CA VAL A 304 -5.51 1.49 -2.47
C VAL A 304 -5.00 1.63 -3.90
N ARG A 305 -4.85 0.52 -4.63
CA ARG A 305 -4.45 0.58 -6.04
C ARG A 305 -5.47 1.29 -6.92
N PHE A 306 -6.77 1.13 -6.65
CA PHE A 306 -7.82 1.86 -7.36
C PHE A 306 -7.89 3.34 -6.99
N GLU A 307 -7.68 3.67 -5.71
CA GLU A 307 -7.56 5.07 -5.26
C GLU A 307 -6.39 5.78 -5.96
N TYR A 308 -5.23 5.10 -6.06
CA TYR A 308 -4.04 5.60 -6.72
C TYR A 308 -3.81 4.95 -8.09
N LYS A 309 -4.88 4.77 -8.88
CA LYS A 309 -4.82 4.04 -10.16
C LYS A 309 -3.83 4.64 -11.15
N PHE A 310 -3.64 5.95 -11.10
CA PHE A 310 -2.64 6.66 -11.90
C PHE A 310 -1.20 6.20 -11.63
N LEU A 311 -0.88 5.77 -10.40
CA LEU A 311 0.40 5.13 -10.07
C LEU A 311 0.40 3.67 -10.50
N ASP A 312 -0.69 2.95 -10.27
CA ASP A 312 -0.83 1.54 -10.66
C ASP A 312 -0.67 1.34 -12.18
N HIS A 313 -1.10 2.29 -13.00
CA HIS A 313 -0.86 2.28 -14.46
C HIS A 313 0.61 2.35 -14.86
N ARG A 314 1.51 2.73 -13.95
CA ARG A 314 2.97 2.68 -14.18
C ARG A 314 3.54 1.29 -13.93
N ASN A 315 2.79 0.38 -13.32
CA ASN A 315 3.19 -1.02 -13.18
C ASN A 315 3.22 -1.71 -14.56
N THR A 316 4.23 -2.55 -14.78
CA THR A 316 4.46 -3.26 -16.05
C THR A 316 3.27 -4.07 -16.54
N GLU A 317 2.66 -4.86 -15.66
CA GLU A 317 1.59 -5.78 -16.05
C GLU A 317 0.33 -4.98 -16.39
N VAL A 318 -0.06 -4.02 -15.55
CA VAL A 318 -1.21 -3.15 -15.79
C VAL A 318 -1.03 -2.37 -17.10
N ARG A 319 0.16 -1.80 -17.33
CA ARG A 319 0.48 -1.09 -18.56
C ARG A 319 0.40 -2.01 -19.76
N SER A 320 0.94 -3.23 -19.68
CA SER A 320 0.90 -4.18 -20.80
C SER A 320 -0.54 -4.54 -21.19
N ALA A 321 -1.44 -4.70 -20.21
CA ALA A 321 -2.85 -4.96 -20.46
C ALA A 321 -3.52 -3.80 -21.23
N ILE A 322 -3.24 -2.56 -20.85
CA ILE A 322 -3.80 -1.36 -21.50
C ILE A 322 -3.24 -1.19 -22.92
N VAL A 323 -1.92 -1.34 -23.08
CA VAL A 323 -1.27 -1.27 -24.39
C VAL A 323 -1.79 -2.38 -25.31
N ASN A 324 -1.99 -3.59 -24.78
CA ASN A 324 -2.55 -4.69 -25.55
C ASN A 324 -3.99 -4.40 -25.97
N ARG A 325 -4.84 -3.93 -25.05
CA ARG A 325 -6.21 -3.52 -25.36
C ARG A 325 -6.25 -2.48 -26.48
N HIS A 326 -5.39 -1.45 -26.41
CA HIS A 326 -5.26 -0.45 -27.46
C HIS A 326 -4.89 -1.07 -28.80
N LYS A 327 -3.87 -1.94 -28.84
CA LYS A 327 -3.41 -2.61 -30.07
C LYS A 327 -4.50 -3.47 -30.70
N VAL A 328 -5.25 -4.23 -29.88
CA VAL A 328 -6.36 -5.06 -30.35
C VAL A 328 -7.48 -4.21 -30.94
N ILE A 329 -7.91 -3.16 -30.24
CA ILE A 329 -8.95 -2.26 -30.75
C ILE A 329 -8.50 -1.57 -32.04
N LYS A 330 -7.24 -1.12 -32.11
CA LYS A 330 -6.68 -0.52 -33.32
C LYS A 330 -6.70 -1.51 -34.49
N LEU A 331 -6.21 -2.74 -34.29
CA LEU A 331 -6.20 -3.77 -35.32
C LEU A 331 -7.61 -4.06 -35.86
N LEU A 332 -8.60 -4.18 -34.97
CA LEU A 332 -9.99 -4.41 -35.37
C LEU A 332 -10.55 -3.25 -36.21
N ARG A 333 -10.25 -2.01 -35.82
CA ARG A 333 -10.64 -0.82 -36.59
C ARG A 333 -9.98 -0.80 -37.96
N ASP A 334 -8.69 -1.06 -38.03
CA ASP A 334 -7.94 -1.09 -39.29
C ASP A 334 -8.53 -2.15 -40.26
N ILE A 335 -8.88 -3.35 -39.75
CA ILE A 335 -9.52 -4.40 -40.56
C ILE A 335 -10.91 -4.00 -41.08
N LEU A 336 -11.71 -3.34 -40.24
CA LEU A 336 -13.05 -2.89 -40.64
C LEU A 336 -12.99 -1.75 -41.66
N ASP A 337 -12.05 -0.82 -41.48
CA ASP A 337 -11.79 0.28 -42.42
C ASP A 337 -11.33 -0.25 -43.79
N GLU A 338 -10.41 -1.23 -43.81
CA GLU A 338 -9.99 -1.94 -45.03
C GLU A 338 -11.15 -2.66 -45.74
N ALA A 339 -12.17 -3.08 -44.99
CA ALA A 339 -13.39 -3.70 -45.51
C ALA A 339 -14.51 -2.69 -45.82
N GLU A 340 -14.20 -1.39 -45.86
CA GLU A 340 -15.11 -0.28 -46.16
C GLU A 340 -16.28 -0.10 -45.16
N PHE A 341 -16.13 -0.59 -43.92
CA PHE A 341 -17.08 -0.28 -42.85
C PHE A 341 -16.84 1.14 -42.30
N LEU A 342 -17.93 1.82 -41.96
CA LEU A 342 -17.88 3.15 -41.33
C LEU A 342 -17.96 3.06 -39.81
N GLU A 343 -17.04 3.73 -39.11
CA GLU A 343 -17.15 3.94 -37.65
C GLU A 343 -18.19 5.04 -37.37
N ILE A 344 -19.36 4.66 -36.86
CA ILE A 344 -20.48 5.56 -36.54
C ILE A 344 -20.70 5.59 -35.03
N GLU A 345 -20.55 6.76 -34.42
CA GLU A 345 -20.88 6.97 -33.00
C GLU A 345 -22.41 7.05 -32.84
N THR A 346 -22.96 6.19 -31.97
CA THR A 346 -24.39 6.19 -31.65
C THR A 346 -24.67 6.98 -30.36
N PRO A 347 -25.84 7.63 -30.21
CA PRO A 347 -26.18 8.37 -29.00
C PRO A 347 -26.08 7.51 -27.72
N ILE A 348 -25.46 8.05 -26.66
CA ILE A 348 -25.31 7.36 -25.35
C ILE A 348 -26.62 7.42 -24.54
N LEU A 349 -27.29 8.57 -24.55
CA LEU A 349 -28.59 8.75 -23.92
C LEU A 349 -29.66 8.68 -25.00
N THR A 350 -30.51 7.67 -24.92
CA THR A 350 -31.68 7.48 -25.79
C THR A 350 -32.97 7.54 -24.97
N ALA A 351 -34.11 7.75 -25.63
CA ALA A 351 -35.42 7.59 -25.00
C ALA A 351 -35.58 6.13 -24.53
N GLY A 352 -36.05 5.96 -23.30
CA GLY A 352 -36.25 4.66 -22.65
C GLY A 352 -37.47 3.89 -23.15
#